data_AF-A0A564XZ40-F1
#
_entry.id   AF-A0A564XZ40-F1
#
_cell.length_a   1.000
_cell.length_b   1.000
_cell.length_c   1.000
_cell.angle_alpha   90.00
_cell.angle_beta   90.00
_cell.angle_gamma   90.00
#
_symmetry.space_group_name_H-M   'P 1'
#
loop_
_entity.id
_entity.type
_entity.pdbx_description
1 polymer ?
#
loop_
_entity_poly.entity_id
_entity_poly.type
_entity_poly.pdbx_seq_one_letter_code
_entity_poly.pdbx_strand_id
1 'polypeptide(L)'
;ISSDLEEISSGSWRHGLSYNTRCVLFKALHNVIERYLLTKGYVRLGKSFLQPCNSQSIRDKCQYSISFSFFLHGESTVCASLDIRRFPKFKSFTPRIL
;
A
#
# COMPACT_ATOMS: atom_id res chain seq x y z
N ILE A 1 19.27 12.28 -36.89
CA ILE A 1 18.81 12.26 -35.49
C ILE A 1 17.73 13.33 -35.38
N SER A 2 16.47 12.93 -35.19
CA SER A 2 15.31 13.83 -35.22
C SER A 2 15.37 14.81 -34.05
N SER A 3 15.09 16.08 -34.32
CA SER A 3 15.21 17.21 -33.40
C SER A 3 14.09 17.31 -32.35
N ASP A 4 13.25 16.27 -32.22
CA ASP A 4 11.97 16.31 -31.49
C ASP A 4 12.01 15.60 -30.13
N LEU A 5 13.17 15.53 -29.49
CA LEU A 5 13.29 15.07 -28.12
C LEU A 5 13.84 16.22 -27.27
N GLU A 6 12.96 17.15 -26.87
CA GLU A 6 13.28 18.10 -25.83
C GLU A 6 13.58 17.33 -24.52
N GLU A 7 14.74 17.60 -23.94
CA GLU A 7 15.16 17.04 -22.66
C GLU A 7 14.34 17.71 -21.54
N ILE A 8 13.16 17.15 -21.24
CA ILE A 8 12.14 17.75 -20.35
C ILE A 8 12.64 17.99 -18.91
N SER A 9 13.71 17.34 -18.46
CA SER A 9 14.50 17.86 -17.35
C SER A 9 15.86 17.22 -17.32
N SER A 10 16.90 18.02 -17.12
CA SER A 10 18.16 17.52 -16.58
C SER A 10 17.86 16.92 -15.21
N GLY A 11 17.75 15.59 -15.13
CA GLY A 11 17.37 14.81 -13.96
C GLY A 11 18.41 14.89 -12.83
N SER A 12 18.57 16.06 -12.24
CA SER A 12 19.40 16.28 -11.07
C SER A 12 18.61 15.82 -9.84
N TRP A 13 19.04 14.73 -9.21
CA TRP A 13 18.54 14.26 -7.90
C TRP A 13 18.57 15.35 -6.81
N ARG A 14 19.36 16.43 -7.02
CA ARG A 14 19.42 17.61 -6.16
C ARG A 14 18.14 18.45 -6.15
N HIS A 15 17.28 18.34 -7.17
CA HIS A 15 15.97 19.02 -7.27
C HIS A 15 14.80 18.11 -6.87
N GLY A 16 15.06 16.86 -6.46
CA GLY A 16 14.04 15.90 -6.09
C GLY A 16 13.32 15.26 -7.29
N LEU A 17 12.37 14.37 -6.99
CA LEU A 17 11.55 13.71 -8.01
C LEU A 17 10.39 14.63 -8.45
N SER A 18 10.09 14.65 -9.76
CA SER A 18 8.92 15.38 -10.26
C SER A 18 7.62 14.89 -9.59
N TYR A 19 6.57 15.72 -9.56
CA TYR A 19 5.26 15.32 -9.02
C TYR A 19 4.76 14.00 -9.65
N ASN A 20 4.86 13.89 -10.98
CA ASN A 20 4.41 12.71 -11.69
C ASN A 20 5.26 11.48 -11.34
N THR A 21 6.59 11.64 -11.29
CA THR A 21 7.50 10.56 -10.89
C THR A 21 7.23 10.09 -9.47
N ARG A 22 6.96 11.01 -8.53
CA ARG A 22 6.52 10.69 -7.17
C ARG A 22 5.24 9.87 -7.20
N CYS A 23 4.20 10.34 -7.90
CA CYS A 23 2.94 9.60 -8.01
C CYS A 23 3.13 8.16 -8.51
N VAL A 24 3.96 7.94 -9.53
CA VAL A 24 4.25 6.58 -10.04
C VAL A 24 5.04 5.75 -9.02
N LEU A 25 6.06 6.33 -8.39
CA LEU A 25 6.87 5.66 -7.38
C LEU A 25 6.02 5.20 -6.18
N PHE A 26 5.16 6.06 -5.64
CA PHE A 26 4.31 5.71 -4.49
C PHE A 26 3.19 4.75 -4.87
N LYS A 27 2.69 4.77 -6.10
CA LYS A 27 1.81 3.72 -6.63
C LYS A 27 2.53 2.37 -6.70
N ALA A 28 3.77 2.35 -7.19
CA ALA A 28 4.57 1.12 -7.24
C ALA A 28 4.86 0.59 -5.83
N LEU A 29 5.24 1.46 -4.89
CA LEU A 29 5.44 1.10 -3.49
C LEU A 29 4.16 0.54 -2.86
N HIS A 30 3.01 1.17 -3.11
CA HIS A 30 1.72 0.67 -2.65
C HIS A 30 1.44 -0.75 -3.18
N ASN A 31 1.70 -0.98 -4.47
CA ASN A 31 1.51 -2.29 -5.08
C ASN A 31 2.44 -3.36 -4.47
N VAL A 32 3.68 -3.01 -4.12
CA VAL A 32 4.62 -3.94 -3.47
C VAL A 32 4.11 -4.33 -2.07
N ILE A 33 3.70 -3.36 -1.26
CA ILE A 33 3.16 -3.61 0.08
C ILE A 33 1.90 -4.47 0.01
N GLU A 34 0.98 -4.11 -0.90
CA GLU A 34 -0.24 -4.88 -1.13
C GLU A 34 0.06 -6.33 -1.52
N ARG A 35 0.93 -6.54 -2.52
CA ARG A 35 1.31 -7.88 -2.97
C ARG A 35 1.97 -8.69 -1.85
N TYR A 36 2.80 -8.05 -1.03
CA TYR A 36 3.42 -8.69 0.12
C TYR A 36 2.36 -9.15 1.14
N LEU A 37 1.41 -8.29 1.52
CA LEU A 37 0.34 -8.63 2.47
C LEU A 37 -0.52 -9.78 1.96
N LEU A 38 -0.93 -9.74 0.68
CA LEU A 38 -1.70 -10.81 0.05
C LEU A 38 -0.92 -12.14 0.05
N THR A 39 0.39 -12.10 -0.24
CA THR A 39 1.25 -13.30 -0.19
C THR A 39 1.36 -13.88 1.21
N LYS A 40 1.23 -13.06 2.25
CA LYS A 40 1.18 -13.50 3.66
C LYS A 40 -0.21 -13.96 4.12
N GLY A 41 -1.20 -13.98 3.22
CA GLY A 41 -2.56 -14.44 3.51
C GLY A 41 -3.49 -13.37 4.09
N TYR A 42 -3.10 -12.08 4.07
CA TYR A 42 -4.03 -11.01 4.42
C TYR A 42 -5.13 -10.90 3.36
N VAL A 43 -6.35 -10.61 3.80
CA VAL A 43 -7.50 -10.45 2.91
C VAL A 43 -7.79 -8.96 2.72
N ARG A 44 -7.85 -8.52 1.46
CA ARG A 44 -8.19 -7.13 1.14
C ARG A 44 -9.70 -6.91 1.30
N LEU A 45 -10.08 -5.98 2.17
CA LEU A 45 -11.44 -5.48 2.38
C LEU A 45 -11.45 -3.96 2.12
N GLY A 46 -11.79 -3.58 0.89
CA GLY A 46 -11.76 -2.18 0.45
C GLY A 46 -10.33 -1.61 0.46
N LYS A 47 -10.08 -0.62 1.34
CA LYS A 47 -8.76 0.00 1.55
C LYS A 47 -7.93 -0.66 2.65
N SER A 48 -8.51 -1.61 3.38
CA SER A 48 -7.87 -2.25 4.52
C SER A 48 -7.53 -3.72 4.23
N PHE A 49 -6.51 -4.23 4.91
CA PHE A 49 -6.04 -5.59 4.85
C PHE A 49 -6.29 -6.25 6.20
N LEU A 50 -7.18 -7.24 6.22
CA LEU A 50 -7.51 -8.00 7.41
C LEU A 50 -6.50 -9.13 7.60
N GLN A 51 -5.94 -9.22 8.80
CA GLN A 51 -5.05 -10.31 9.18
C GLN A 51 -5.76 -11.67 9.04
N PRO A 52 -5.11 -12.68 8.45
CA PRO A 52 -5.68 -14.01 8.36
C PRO A 52 -5.96 -14.56 9.77
N CYS A 53 -7.15 -15.15 9.95
CA CYS A 53 -7.47 -15.85 11.17
C CYS A 53 -6.71 -17.19 11.18
N ASN A 54 -5.48 -17.20 11.71
CA ASN A 54 -4.77 -18.45 11.91
C ASN A 54 -5.54 -19.29 12.96
N SER A 55 -6.06 -20.43 12.51
CA SER A 55 -6.84 -21.38 13.32
C SER A 55 -6.06 -21.97 14.50
N GLN A 56 -4.75 -21.77 14.56
CA GLN A 56 -3.86 -22.45 15.51
C GLN A 56 -3.76 -21.78 16.90
N SER A 57 -4.20 -20.53 17.03
CA SER A 57 -4.17 -19.80 18.32
C SER A 57 -5.59 -19.53 18.80
N ILE A 58 -6.15 -20.47 19.57
CA ILE A 58 -7.41 -20.29 20.32
C ILE A 58 -7.27 -19.16 21.36
N ARG A 59 -6.04 -18.78 21.71
CA ARG A 59 -5.72 -17.77 22.73
C ARG A 59 -5.84 -16.33 22.23
N ASP A 60 -5.58 -16.05 20.96
CA ASP A 60 -5.85 -14.73 20.40
C ASP A 60 -7.35 -14.58 20.18
N LYS A 61 -7.99 -13.61 20.82
CA LYS A 61 -9.42 -13.29 20.60
C LYS A 61 -9.62 -12.19 19.55
N CYS A 62 -8.54 -11.65 19.00
CA CYS A 62 -8.60 -10.46 18.15
C CYS A 62 -7.89 -10.66 16.82
N GLN A 63 -8.34 -9.91 15.82
CA GLN A 63 -7.70 -9.71 14.51
C GLN A 63 -7.35 -8.24 14.33
N TYR A 64 -6.36 -7.97 13.51
CA TYR A 64 -5.99 -6.62 13.12
C TYR A 64 -6.38 -6.34 11.67
N SER A 65 -6.87 -5.14 11.42
CA SER A 65 -7.06 -4.57 10.09
C SER A 65 -6.06 -3.46 9.89
N ILE A 66 -5.39 -3.45 8.75
CA ILE A 66 -4.32 -2.51 8.43
C ILE A 66 -4.70 -1.76 7.16
N SER A 67 -4.77 -0.44 7.22
CA SER A 67 -4.92 0.41 6.04
C SER A 67 -3.69 1.30 5.94
N PHE A 68 -3.04 1.31 4.77
CA PHE A 68 -1.91 2.18 4.53
C PHE A 68 -2.22 3.11 3.36
N SER A 69 -1.73 4.34 3.41
CA SER A 69 -1.94 5.33 2.36
C SER A 69 -0.74 6.25 2.21
N PHE A 70 -0.57 6.78 1.01
CA PHE A 70 0.44 7.79 0.69
C PHE A 70 -0.26 9.04 0.19
N PHE A 71 0.18 10.20 0.66
CA PHE A 71 -0.32 11.49 0.20
C PHE A 71 0.81 12.50 0.11
N LEU A 72 0.65 13.48 -0.77
CA LEU A 72 1.62 14.55 -0.94
C LEU A 72 1.29 15.68 0.03
N HIS A 73 2.33 16.25 0.63
CA HIS A 73 2.25 17.41 1.51
C HIS A 73 3.19 18.50 0.98
N GLY A 74 2.62 19.66 0.66
CA GLY A 74 3.36 20.76 0.03
C GLY A 74 3.98 20.37 -1.31
N GLU A 75 5.13 20.96 -1.62
CA GLU A 75 5.75 20.84 -2.95
C GLU A 75 6.57 19.56 -3.14
N SER A 76 7.17 19.01 -2.09
CA SER A 76 8.19 17.95 -2.20
C SER A 76 8.01 16.76 -1.25
N THR A 77 7.17 16.86 -0.22
CA THR A 77 7.08 15.83 0.82
C THR A 77 6.01 14.80 0.49
N VAL A 78 6.34 13.53 0.69
CA VAL A 78 5.35 12.44 0.63
C VAL A 78 5.20 11.87 2.02
N CYS A 79 3.98 11.90 2.51
CA CYS A 79 3.60 11.35 3.80
C CYS A 79 3.03 9.94 3.61
N ALA A 80 3.39 9.04 4.52
CA ALA A 80 2.78 7.73 4.65
C ALA A 80 1.93 7.72 5.92
N SER A 81 0.71 7.21 5.83
CA SER A 81 -0.16 6.97 6.98
C SER A 81 -0.46 5.48 7.09
N LEU A 82 -0.52 5.01 8.33
CA LEU A 82 -0.85 3.64 8.69
C LEU A 82 -1.93 3.65 9.77
N ASP A 83 -3.10 3.14 9.43
CA ASP A 83 -4.23 2.96 10.33
C ASP A 83 -4.33 1.48 10.72
N ILE A 84 -4.21 1.19 12.02
CA ILE A 84 -4.28 -0.18 12.56
C ILE A 84 -5.47 -0.25 13.52
N ARG A 85 -6.43 -1.11 13.18
CA ARG A 85 -7.63 -1.32 13.99
C ARG A 85 -7.68 -2.74 14.51
N ARG A 86 -8.11 -2.90 15.76
CA ARG A 86 -8.30 -4.19 16.43
C ARG A 86 -9.78 -4.55 16.43
N PHE A 87 -10.10 -5.78 16.05
CA PHE A 87 -11.46 -6.33 16.04
C PHE A 87 -11.50 -7.67 16.79
N PRO A 88 -12.66 -8.08 17.32
CA PRO A 88 -12.86 -9.47 17.72
C PRO A 88 -12.69 -10.40 16.50
N LYS A 89 -12.24 -11.64 16.73
CA LYS A 89 -12.08 -12.63 15.66
C LYS A 89 -13.42 -12.87 14.95
N PHE A 90 -13.46 -12.61 13.65
CA PHE A 90 -14.58 -13.02 12.81
C PHE A 90 -14.42 -14.51 12.46
N LYS A 91 -15.53 -15.25 12.43
CA LYS A 91 -15.54 -16.60 11.83
C LYS A 91 -15.19 -16.44 10.35
N SER A 92 -14.23 -17.22 9.88
CA SER A 92 -13.64 -17.19 8.52
C SER A 92 -14.59 -16.63 7.45
N PHE A 93 -14.15 -15.59 6.74
CA PHE A 93 -14.75 -15.23 5.45
C PHE A 93 -14.29 -16.29 4.45
N THR A 94 -15.08 -17.34 4.27
CA THR A 94 -14.85 -18.29 3.17
C THR A 94 -14.88 -17.52 1.86
N PRO A 95 -13.81 -17.55 1.04
CA PRO A 95 -13.89 -17.02 -0.31
C PRO A 95 -14.83 -17.94 -1.08
N ARG A 96 -16.08 -17.51 -1.30
CA ARG A 96 -16.92 -18.12 -2.34
C ARG A 96 -16.30 -17.71 -3.68
N ILE A 97 -15.45 -18.58 -4.20
CA ILE A 97 -15.15 -18.61 -5.64
C ILE A 97 -16.46 -19.08 -6.30
N LEU A 98 -17.14 -18.16 -6.99
CA LEU A 98 -18.13 -18.49 -8.01
C LEU A 98 -17.47 -18.27 -9.37
#